data_AF-A0A3N5TDP9-F1
#
_entry.id   AF-A0A3N5TDP9-F1
#
_cell.length_a   1.000
_cell.length_b   1.000
_cell.length_c   1.000
_cell.angle_alpha   90.00
_cell.angle_beta   90.00
_cell.angle_gamma   90.00
#
_symmetry.space_group_name_H-M   'P 1'
#
loop_
_entity.id
_entity.type
_entity.pdbx_description
1 polymer ?
#
loop_
_entity_poly.entity_id
_entity_poly.type
_entity_poly.pdbx_seq_one_letter_code
_entity_poly.pdbx_strand_id
1 'polypeptide(L)'
;MAEPLSKWITDYLCWMIDRGYSSYTVERHEKMLANFEGFLLQKTIPGRQAFCREILVEFFDHCRLTRARAALNGFMRYLDKEGLVAIEKPRPPELPALFAAYLDYYKRTRDASPKRRILVDKVLRDFNTFFLREQISINDLRIGDVDRFFGEYNRGLAPKTCQGNRSIVRGVLRFLHREHKLFRKDLSSLLKSAPVFNRDN
;
A
#
# COMPACT_ATOMS: atom_id res chain seq x y z
N MET A 1 11.03 -3.38 -33.70
CA MET A 1 10.84 -1.96 -33.31
C MET A 1 10.03 -1.95 -32.03
N ALA A 2 10.61 -1.51 -30.92
CA ALA A 2 9.91 -1.51 -29.63
C ALA A 2 8.82 -0.44 -29.65
N GLU A 3 7.56 -0.81 -29.40
CA GLU A 3 6.48 0.16 -29.22
C GLU A 3 6.87 1.13 -28.11
N PRO A 4 6.90 2.45 -28.37
CA PRO A 4 7.55 3.37 -27.47
C PRO A 4 6.61 3.70 -26.31
N LEU A 5 7.16 3.62 -25.10
CA LEU A 5 6.51 4.05 -23.85
C LEU A 5 5.84 5.43 -24.00
N SER A 6 6.42 6.33 -24.79
CA SER A 6 5.85 7.61 -25.17
C SER A 6 4.43 7.51 -25.73
N LYS A 7 4.13 6.54 -26.61
CA LYS A 7 2.79 6.36 -27.18
C LYS A 7 1.79 6.03 -26.07
N TRP A 8 2.14 5.10 -25.18
CA TRP A 8 1.28 4.76 -24.06
C TRP A 8 1.05 5.93 -23.11
N ILE A 9 2.08 6.75 -22.87
CA ILE A 9 1.95 7.97 -22.08
C ILE A 9 0.97 8.94 -22.77
N THR A 10 1.12 9.18 -24.07
CA THR A 10 0.19 10.04 -24.84
C THR A 10 -1.24 9.53 -24.78
N ASP A 11 -1.45 8.23 -25.06
CA ASP A 11 -2.78 7.60 -25.03
C ASP A 11 -3.44 7.73 -23.64
N TYR A 12 -2.66 7.57 -22.56
CA TYR A 12 -3.11 7.78 -21.19
C TYR A 12 -3.50 9.23 -20.89
N LEU A 13 -2.72 10.21 -21.36
CA LEU A 13 -3.02 11.63 -21.15
C LEU A 13 -4.28 12.05 -21.92
N CYS A 14 -4.46 11.59 -23.15
CA CYS A 14 -5.71 11.77 -23.91
C CYS A 14 -6.89 11.15 -23.16
N TRP A 15 -6.74 9.92 -22.66
CA TRP A 15 -7.77 9.26 -21.85
C TRP A 15 -8.11 10.05 -20.58
N MET A 16 -7.15 10.71 -19.93
CA MET A 16 -7.42 11.58 -18.78
C MET A 16 -8.25 12.81 -19.18
N ILE A 17 -7.94 13.42 -20.32
CA ILE A 17 -8.69 14.57 -20.85
C ILE A 17 -10.13 14.16 -21.15
N ASP A 18 -10.34 13.04 -21.85
CA ASP A 18 -11.67 12.52 -22.20
C ASP A 18 -12.52 12.18 -20.96
N ARG A 19 -11.86 11.83 -19.85
CA ARG A 19 -12.50 11.55 -18.56
C ARG A 19 -12.78 12.80 -17.72
N GLY A 20 -12.45 13.99 -18.23
CA GLY A 20 -12.73 15.27 -17.56
C GLY A 20 -11.80 15.59 -16.40
N TYR A 21 -10.58 15.04 -16.36
CA TYR A 21 -9.57 15.47 -15.38
C TYR A 21 -9.16 16.92 -15.65
N SER A 22 -8.83 17.67 -14.58
CA SER A 22 -8.40 19.06 -14.74
C SER A 22 -7.06 19.16 -15.49
N SER A 23 -6.87 20.23 -16.26
CA SER A 23 -5.62 20.48 -17.00
C SER A 23 -4.40 20.45 -16.08
N TYR A 24 -4.52 21.03 -14.88
CA TYR A 24 -3.47 20.97 -13.86
C TYR A 24 -3.09 19.53 -13.46
N THR A 25 -4.06 18.62 -13.40
CA THR A 25 -3.80 17.21 -13.08
C THR A 25 -3.12 16.50 -14.25
N VAL A 26 -3.56 16.77 -15.49
CA VAL A 26 -2.99 16.20 -16.71
C VAL A 26 -1.54 16.64 -16.89
N GLU A 27 -1.25 17.95 -16.86
CA GLU A 27 0.12 18.51 -16.95
C GLU A 27 1.05 17.93 -15.88
N ARG A 28 0.51 17.69 -14.68
CA ARG A 28 1.29 17.07 -13.61
C ARG A 28 1.63 15.62 -13.93
N HIS A 29 0.68 14.85 -14.43
CA HIS A 29 0.91 13.46 -14.83
C HIS A 29 1.92 13.40 -15.97
N GLU A 30 1.78 14.26 -16.98
CA GLU A 30 2.72 14.41 -18.10
C GLU A 30 4.15 14.62 -17.62
N LYS A 31 4.40 15.62 -16.76
CA LYS A 31 5.74 15.89 -16.21
C LYS A 31 6.33 14.71 -15.45
N MET A 32 5.52 14.00 -14.66
CA MET A 32 6.01 12.84 -13.90
C MET A 32 6.31 11.63 -14.79
N LEU A 33 5.50 11.42 -15.84
CA LEU A 33 5.69 10.32 -16.79
C LEU A 33 6.85 10.58 -17.75
N ALA A 34 7.07 11.83 -18.16
CA ALA A 34 8.26 12.22 -18.93
C ALA A 34 9.56 11.99 -18.13
N ASN A 35 9.55 12.30 -16.82
CA ASN A 35 10.69 11.99 -15.95
C ASN A 35 10.93 10.48 -15.83
N PHE A 36 9.86 9.67 -15.78
CA PHE A 36 9.97 8.22 -15.75
C PHE A 36 10.54 7.67 -17.06
N GLU A 37 10.07 8.17 -18.20
CA GLU A 37 10.61 7.81 -19.51
C GLU A 37 12.10 8.16 -19.63
N GLY A 38 12.50 9.37 -19.20
CA GLY A 38 13.90 9.79 -19.18
C GLY A 38 14.79 8.89 -18.31
N PHE A 39 14.30 8.48 -17.13
CA PHE A 39 15.00 7.53 -16.25
C PHE A 39 15.22 6.17 -16.91
N LEU A 40 14.21 5.64 -17.63
CA LEU A 40 14.33 4.36 -18.32
C LEU A 40 15.29 4.44 -19.50
N LEU A 41 15.25 5.55 -20.25
CA LEU A 41 16.21 5.81 -21.34
C LEU A 41 17.64 5.86 -20.81
N GLN A 42 17.88 6.56 -19.70
CA GLN A 42 19.20 6.64 -19.08
C GLN A 42 19.73 5.25 -18.68
N LYS A 43 18.85 4.35 -18.21
CA LYS A 43 19.21 3.00 -17.79
C LYS A 43 19.11 1.95 -18.90
N THR A 44 18.74 2.35 -20.12
CA THR A 44 18.51 1.44 -21.26
C THR A 44 17.48 0.33 -20.93
N ILE A 45 16.45 0.66 -20.13
CA ILE A 45 15.41 -0.29 -19.73
C ILE A 45 14.28 -0.28 -20.77
N PRO A 46 13.90 -1.42 -21.36
CA PRO A 46 12.76 -1.49 -22.27
C PRO A 46 11.45 -1.14 -21.56
N GLY A 47 10.57 -0.36 -22.20
CA GLY A 47 9.30 0.09 -21.60
C GLY A 47 8.41 -1.04 -21.07
N ARG A 48 8.39 -2.21 -21.71
CA ARG A 48 7.65 -3.40 -21.23
C ARG A 48 8.20 -3.98 -19.92
N GLN A 49 9.49 -3.80 -19.64
CA GLN A 49 10.16 -4.28 -18.43
C GLN A 49 10.17 -3.23 -17.31
N ALA A 50 9.77 -2.00 -17.62
CA ALA A 50 9.83 -0.87 -16.69
C ALA A 50 8.93 -1.00 -15.45
N PHE A 51 7.96 -1.90 -15.47
CA PHE A 51 6.90 -2.00 -14.46
C PHE A 51 7.12 -3.10 -13.42
N CYS A 52 8.31 -3.72 -13.36
CA CYS A 52 8.65 -4.62 -12.26
C CYS A 52 8.97 -3.85 -10.98
N ARG A 53 8.83 -4.52 -9.83
CA ARG A 53 8.94 -3.91 -8.50
C ARG A 53 10.29 -3.22 -8.29
N GLU A 54 11.37 -3.84 -8.76
CA GLU A 54 12.75 -3.39 -8.57
C GLU A 54 12.97 -2.03 -9.25
N ILE A 55 12.55 -1.90 -10.51
CA ILE A 55 12.68 -0.65 -11.28
C ILE A 55 11.80 0.46 -10.71
N LEU A 56 10.57 0.12 -10.30
CA LEU A 56 9.66 1.09 -9.68
C LEU A 56 10.20 1.62 -8.34
N VAL A 57 10.75 0.75 -7.49
CA VAL A 57 11.38 1.16 -6.23
C VAL A 57 12.57 2.09 -6.51
N GLU A 58 13.43 1.71 -7.44
CA GLU A 58 14.60 2.52 -7.80
C GLU A 58 14.20 3.90 -8.33
N PHE A 59 13.19 3.97 -9.20
CA PHE A 59 12.66 5.24 -9.69
C PHE A 59 12.08 6.11 -8.56
N PHE A 60 11.32 5.52 -7.63
CA PHE A 60 10.74 6.29 -6.53
C PHE A 60 11.80 6.83 -5.56
N ASP A 61 12.87 6.07 -5.34
CA ASP A 61 14.01 6.51 -4.53
C ASP A 61 14.79 7.61 -5.25
N HIS A 62 14.93 7.52 -6.57
CA HIS A 62 15.54 8.55 -7.42
C HIS A 62 14.76 9.87 -7.39
N CYS A 63 13.44 9.82 -7.56
CA CYS A 63 12.63 11.04 -7.64
C CYS A 63 12.34 11.68 -6.28
N ARG A 64 12.36 10.95 -5.16
CA ARG A 64 11.97 11.44 -3.81
C ARG A 64 10.60 12.15 -3.73
N LEU A 65 9.77 12.04 -4.76
CA LEU A 65 8.50 12.75 -4.89
C LEU A 65 7.34 11.78 -4.64
N THR A 66 6.64 11.94 -3.52
CA THR A 66 5.41 11.18 -3.19
C THR A 66 4.35 11.28 -4.29
N ARG A 67 4.35 12.36 -5.08
CA ARG A 67 3.41 12.59 -6.17
C ARG A 67 3.74 11.81 -7.45
N ALA A 68 4.98 11.38 -7.63
CA ALA A 68 5.36 10.49 -8.74
C ALA A 68 4.64 9.14 -8.62
N ARG A 69 4.45 8.64 -7.39
CA ARG A 69 3.68 7.41 -7.13
C ARG A 69 2.23 7.52 -7.60
N ALA A 70 1.58 8.67 -7.41
CA ALA A 70 0.18 8.84 -7.80
C ALA A 70 0.01 8.81 -9.33
N ALA A 71 0.85 9.55 -10.06
CA ALA A 71 0.85 9.58 -11.51
C ALA A 71 1.15 8.20 -12.10
N LEU A 72 2.21 7.55 -11.60
CA LEU A 72 2.65 6.25 -12.10
C LEU A 72 1.64 5.14 -11.79
N ASN A 73 1.05 5.12 -10.59
CA ASN A 73 -0.02 4.17 -10.27
C ASN A 73 -1.27 4.38 -11.14
N GLY A 74 -1.61 5.64 -11.45
CA GLY A 74 -2.72 5.97 -12.35
C GLY A 74 -2.49 5.45 -13.76
N PHE A 75 -1.29 5.66 -14.28
CA PHE A 75 -0.84 5.18 -15.59
C PHE A 75 -0.78 3.65 -15.67
N MET A 76 -0.13 3.00 -14.69
CA MET A 76 -0.07 1.54 -14.58
C MET A 76 -1.47 0.91 -14.58
N ARG A 77 -2.40 1.47 -13.80
CA ARG A 77 -3.78 0.99 -13.78
C ARG A 77 -4.47 1.12 -15.14
N TYR A 78 -4.17 2.18 -15.89
CA TYR A 78 -4.67 2.33 -17.26
C TYR A 78 -4.12 1.23 -18.17
N LEU A 79 -2.81 0.99 -18.16
CA LEU A 79 -2.17 -0.05 -18.98
C LEU A 79 -2.68 -1.46 -18.69
N ASP A 80 -2.86 -1.79 -17.40
CA ASP A 80 -3.42 -3.07 -16.95
C ASP A 80 -4.87 -3.23 -17.40
N LYS A 81 -5.67 -2.16 -17.35
CA LYS A 81 -7.07 -2.18 -17.77
C LYS A 81 -7.23 -2.35 -19.29
N GLU A 82 -6.37 -1.70 -20.08
CA GLU A 82 -6.38 -1.78 -21.54
C GLU A 82 -5.66 -3.04 -22.07
N GLY A 83 -5.10 -3.88 -21.18
CA GLY A 83 -4.40 -5.12 -21.56
C GLY A 83 -3.06 -4.90 -22.28
N LEU A 84 -2.49 -3.70 -22.21
CA LEU A 84 -1.27 -3.32 -22.94
C LEU A 84 -0.01 -3.88 -22.30
N VAL A 85 -0.02 -3.98 -20.97
CA VAL A 85 1.07 -4.54 -20.16
C VAL A 85 0.48 -5.41 -19.06
N ALA A 86 0.97 -6.64 -18.93
CA ALA A 86 0.72 -7.46 -17.77
C ALA A 86 1.53 -6.89 -16.60
N ILE A 87 0.89 -6.03 -15.80
CA ILE A 87 1.50 -5.54 -14.58
C ILE A 87 1.39 -6.66 -13.56
N GLU A 88 2.54 -7.22 -13.18
CA GLU A 88 2.60 -8.15 -12.06
C GLU A 88 2.07 -7.44 -10.82
N LYS A 89 0.80 -7.68 -10.51
CA LYS A 89 0.26 -7.37 -9.20
C LYS A 89 0.96 -8.35 -8.28
N PRO A 90 1.80 -7.89 -7.32
CA PRO A 90 2.38 -8.81 -6.36
C PRO A 90 1.22 -9.58 -5.76
N ARG A 91 1.20 -10.90 -5.99
CA ARG A 91 0.18 -11.76 -5.41
C ARG A 91 0.29 -11.52 -3.92
N PRO A 92 -0.74 -10.96 -3.27
CA PRO A 92 -0.61 -10.71 -1.87
C PRO A 92 -0.32 -12.06 -1.22
N PRO A 93 0.67 -12.15 -0.32
CA PRO A 93 1.00 -13.42 0.32
C PRO A 93 -0.28 -14.02 0.85
N GLU A 94 -0.42 -15.34 0.68
CA GLU A 94 -1.60 -16.05 1.12
C GLU A 94 -1.81 -15.71 2.60
N LEU A 95 -2.98 -15.14 2.87
CA LEU A 95 -3.27 -14.59 4.18
C LEU A 95 -3.54 -15.79 5.10
N PRO A 96 -2.74 -16.00 6.18
CA PRO A 96 -2.95 -17.13 7.07
C PRO A 96 -4.40 -17.22 7.52
N ALA A 97 -4.90 -18.45 7.71
CA ALA A 97 -6.29 -18.73 8.04
C ALA A 97 -6.83 -17.87 9.22
N LEU A 98 -5.97 -17.55 10.20
CA LEU A 98 -6.30 -16.69 11.34
C LEU A 98 -6.67 -15.24 10.95
N PHE A 99 -5.95 -14.64 10.01
CA PHE A 99 -6.25 -13.30 9.51
C PHE A 99 -7.46 -13.31 8.57
N ALA A 100 -7.64 -14.38 7.78
CA ALA A 100 -8.86 -14.57 7.00
C ALA A 100 -10.10 -14.69 7.90
N ALA A 101 -10.01 -15.47 8.99
CA ALA A 101 -11.05 -15.60 10.00
C ALA A 101 -11.41 -14.25 10.64
N TYR A 102 -10.40 -13.40 10.93
CA TYR A 102 -10.68 -12.05 11.41
C TYR A 102 -11.39 -11.19 10.36
N LEU A 103 -11.03 -11.27 9.08
CA LEU A 103 -11.73 -10.51 8.04
C LEU A 103 -13.20 -10.90 7.95
N ASP A 104 -13.51 -12.19 8.09
CA ASP A 104 -14.89 -12.67 8.10
C ASP A 104 -15.63 -12.26 9.38
N TYR A 105 -14.99 -12.36 10.54
CA TYR A 105 -15.50 -11.80 11.79
C TYR A 105 -15.80 -10.30 11.66
N TYR A 106 -14.88 -9.53 11.07
CA TYR A 106 -15.00 -8.09 10.90
C TYR A 106 -16.13 -7.73 9.93
N LYS A 107 -16.34 -8.51 8.85
CA LYS A 107 -17.48 -8.35 7.95
C LYS A 107 -18.83 -8.59 8.64
N ARG A 108 -18.90 -9.59 9.53
CA ARG A 108 -20.14 -9.98 10.23
C ARG A 108 -20.50 -9.04 11.37
N THR A 109 -19.52 -8.58 12.12
CA THR A 109 -19.74 -7.84 13.38
C THR A 109 -19.72 -6.32 13.21
N ARG A 110 -19.26 -5.81 12.07
CA ARG A 110 -19.15 -4.37 11.83
C ARG A 110 -19.85 -4.00 10.54
N ASP A 111 -20.76 -3.04 10.64
CA ASP A 111 -21.27 -2.32 9.47
C ASP A 111 -20.20 -1.34 8.95
N ALA A 112 -19.09 -1.91 8.49
CA ALA A 112 -17.96 -1.17 7.99
C ALA A 112 -18.14 -0.92 6.50
N SER A 113 -18.01 0.35 6.09
CA SER A 113 -18.05 0.75 4.69
C SER A 113 -17.06 -0.06 3.83
N PRO A 114 -17.34 -0.26 2.52
CA PRO A 114 -16.43 -0.98 1.62
C PRO A 114 -14.99 -0.44 1.66
N LYS A 115 -14.84 0.89 1.73
CA LYS A 115 -13.53 1.55 1.87
C LYS A 115 -12.79 1.12 3.13
N ARG A 116 -13.50 0.98 4.26
CA ARG A 116 -12.90 0.53 5.52
C ARG A 116 -12.49 -0.94 5.46
N ARG A 117 -13.27 -1.80 4.79
CA ARG A 117 -12.95 -3.23 4.60
C ARG A 117 -11.67 -3.40 3.77
N ILE A 118 -11.54 -2.65 2.68
CA ILE A 118 -10.32 -2.63 1.85
C ILE A 118 -9.10 -2.19 2.67
N LEU A 119 -9.25 -1.14 3.48
CA LEU A 119 -8.16 -0.68 4.35
C LEU A 119 -7.75 -1.74 5.38
N VAL A 120 -8.72 -2.43 6.00
CA VAL A 120 -8.45 -3.51 6.96
C VAL A 120 -7.70 -4.64 6.27
N ASP A 121 -8.20 -5.15 5.15
CA ASP A 121 -7.55 -6.22 4.37
C ASP A 121 -6.11 -5.84 4.01
N LYS A 122 -5.90 -4.63 3.49
CA LYS A 122 -4.56 -4.13 3.17
C LYS A 122 -3.63 -4.13 4.37
N VAL A 123 -4.04 -3.53 5.49
CA VAL A 123 -3.21 -3.45 6.71
C VAL A 123 -2.84 -4.86 7.20
N LEU A 124 -3.74 -5.84 7.13
CA LEU A 124 -3.46 -7.20 7.57
C LEU A 124 -2.50 -7.94 6.63
N ARG A 125 -2.59 -7.71 5.33
CA ARG A 125 -1.63 -8.26 4.35
C ARG A 125 -0.24 -7.67 4.54
N ASP A 126 -0.15 -6.36 4.73
CA ASP A 126 1.12 -5.68 4.99
C ASP A 126 1.72 -6.14 6.33
N PHE A 127 0.87 -6.36 7.34
CA PHE A 127 1.29 -6.92 8.63
C PHE A 127 1.77 -8.38 8.53
N ASN A 128 1.09 -9.23 7.76
CA ASN A 128 1.54 -10.59 7.48
C ASN A 128 2.86 -10.61 6.71
N THR A 129 3.02 -9.72 5.73
CA THR A 129 4.25 -9.59 4.95
C THR A 129 5.43 -9.24 5.86
N PHE A 130 5.22 -8.36 6.83
CA PHE A 130 6.21 -8.05 7.85
C PHE A 130 6.60 -9.30 8.68
N PHE A 131 5.64 -10.11 9.12
CA PHE A 131 5.94 -11.35 9.85
C PHE A 131 6.76 -12.34 9.04
N LEU A 132 6.41 -12.54 7.77
CA LEU A 132 7.15 -13.43 6.88
C LEU A 132 8.58 -12.93 6.66
N ARG A 133 8.76 -11.61 6.46
CA ARG A 133 10.08 -10.99 6.25
C ARG A 133 10.97 -11.13 7.48
N GLU A 134 10.41 -10.88 8.67
CA GLU A 134 11.13 -10.93 9.94
C GLU A 134 11.20 -12.33 10.55
N GLN A 135 10.65 -13.34 9.86
CA GLN A 135 10.55 -14.73 10.34
C GLN A 135 9.88 -14.86 11.72
N ILE A 136 8.88 -14.01 11.97
CA ILE A 136 8.12 -13.99 13.22
C ILE A 136 6.94 -14.94 13.08
N SER A 137 6.91 -15.95 13.94
CA SER A 137 5.73 -16.78 14.15
C SER A 137 4.64 -15.97 14.85
N ILE A 138 3.39 -16.10 14.41
CA ILE A 138 2.26 -15.44 15.05
C ILE A 138 2.08 -15.85 16.52
N ASN A 139 2.54 -17.05 16.90
CA ASN A 139 2.49 -17.55 18.28
C ASN A 139 3.52 -16.87 19.18
N ASP A 140 4.61 -16.37 18.60
CA ASP A 140 5.75 -15.77 19.32
C ASP A 140 5.75 -14.25 19.25
N LEU A 141 4.66 -13.66 18.72
CA LEU A 141 4.52 -12.22 18.53
C LEU A 141 4.69 -11.45 19.84
N ARG A 142 5.59 -10.47 19.85
CA ARG A 142 5.79 -9.56 20.98
C ARG A 142 5.31 -8.15 20.64
N ILE A 143 5.04 -7.36 21.68
CA ILE A 143 4.63 -5.96 21.48
C ILE A 143 5.71 -5.15 20.72
N GLY A 144 6.99 -5.43 20.98
CA GLY A 144 8.10 -4.78 20.27
C GLY A 144 8.11 -5.03 18.76
N ASP A 145 7.64 -6.20 18.30
CA ASP A 145 7.50 -6.48 16.87
C ASP A 145 6.37 -5.66 16.26
N VAL A 146 5.29 -5.47 16.99
CA VAL A 146 4.16 -4.61 16.57
C VAL A 146 4.59 -3.14 16.51
N ASP A 147 5.39 -2.68 17.47
CA ASP A 147 5.93 -1.32 17.48
C ASP A 147 6.89 -1.09 16.31
N ARG A 148 7.75 -2.07 16.01
CA ARG A 148 8.66 -2.05 14.85
C ARG A 148 7.88 -2.01 13.54
N PHE A 149 6.85 -2.84 13.39
CA PHE A 149 5.94 -2.78 12.24
C PHE A 149 5.37 -1.37 12.09
N PHE A 150 4.86 -0.74 13.16
CA PHE A 150 4.32 0.62 13.05
C PHE A 150 5.38 1.67 12.73
N GLY A 151 6.61 1.53 13.22
CA GLY A 151 7.72 2.44 12.91
C GLY A 151 8.05 2.47 11.42
N GLU A 152 7.92 1.33 10.74
CA GLU A 152 8.10 1.22 9.29
C GLU A 152 6.82 1.62 8.53
N TYR A 153 5.69 1.01 8.88
CA TYR A 153 4.44 1.12 8.14
C TYR A 153 3.83 2.52 8.19
N ASN A 154 3.99 3.23 9.30
CA ASN A 154 3.44 4.57 9.47
C ASN A 154 4.43 5.68 9.10
N ARG A 155 5.63 5.35 8.61
CA ARG A 155 6.66 6.35 8.28
C ARG A 155 6.14 7.34 7.25
N GLY A 156 6.17 8.63 7.59
CA GLY A 156 5.69 9.70 6.70
C GLY A 156 4.16 9.78 6.53
N LEU A 157 3.38 9.01 7.29
CA LEU A 157 1.91 9.09 7.28
C LEU A 157 1.40 10.13 8.27
N ALA A 158 0.23 10.71 7.97
CA ALA A 158 -0.44 11.65 8.87
C ALA A 158 -0.88 10.96 10.18
N PRO A 159 -0.86 11.66 11.33
CA PRO A 159 -1.19 11.07 12.64
C PRO A 159 -2.55 10.35 12.70
N LYS A 160 -3.57 10.90 12.04
CA LYS A 160 -4.91 10.30 11.95
C LYS A 160 -4.90 8.95 11.22
N THR A 161 -4.08 8.83 10.18
CA THR A 161 -3.87 7.57 9.45
C THR A 161 -3.16 6.56 10.34
N CYS A 162 -2.10 6.98 11.05
CA CYS A 162 -1.36 6.13 11.99
C CYS A 162 -2.28 5.58 13.10
N GLN A 163 -3.17 6.43 13.64
CA GLN A 163 -4.18 6.02 14.63
C GLN A 163 -5.18 5.03 14.03
N GLY A 164 -5.63 5.26 12.79
CA GLY A 164 -6.49 4.35 12.06
C GLY A 164 -5.88 2.96 11.89
N ASN A 165 -4.60 2.90 11.49
CA ASN A 165 -3.83 1.67 11.32
C ASN A 165 -3.66 0.94 12.66
N ARG A 166 -3.30 1.67 13.73
CA ARG A 166 -3.21 1.11 15.10
C ARG A 166 -4.51 0.48 15.56
N SER A 167 -5.64 1.15 15.32
CA SER A 167 -6.97 0.63 15.69
C SER A 167 -7.30 -0.69 14.98
N ILE A 168 -6.86 -0.86 13.74
CA ILE A 168 -7.06 -2.09 12.95
C ILE A 168 -6.26 -3.25 13.55
N VAL A 169 -4.94 -3.07 13.72
CA VAL A 169 -4.07 -4.13 14.28
C VAL A 169 -4.50 -4.49 15.69
N ARG A 170 -4.86 -3.49 16.51
CA ARG A 170 -5.41 -3.73 17.85
C ARG A 170 -6.67 -4.60 17.82
N GLY A 171 -7.55 -4.39 16.83
CA GLY A 171 -8.72 -5.23 16.60
C GLY A 171 -8.36 -6.69 16.33
N VAL A 172 -7.39 -6.93 15.44
CA VAL A 172 -6.88 -8.28 15.16
C VAL A 172 -6.27 -8.92 16.41
N LEU A 173 -5.40 -8.23 17.13
CA LEU A 173 -4.73 -8.81 18.30
C LEU A 173 -5.73 -9.19 19.38
N ARG A 174 -6.78 -8.38 19.55
CA ARG A 174 -7.88 -8.68 20.47
C ARG A 174 -8.66 -9.92 20.05
N PHE A 175 -8.97 -10.04 18.77
CA PHE A 175 -9.66 -11.20 18.22
C PHE A 175 -8.83 -12.48 18.40
N LEU A 176 -7.53 -12.43 18.06
CA LEU A 176 -6.61 -13.57 18.22
C LEU A 176 -6.45 -13.99 19.69
N HIS A 177 -6.42 -13.03 20.62
CA HIS A 177 -6.38 -13.33 22.05
C HIS A 177 -7.69 -13.98 22.55
N ARG A 178 -8.85 -13.44 22.16
CA ARG A 178 -10.15 -13.89 22.68
C ARG A 178 -10.67 -15.17 22.05
N GLU A 179 -10.70 -15.21 20.71
CA GLU A 179 -11.34 -16.29 19.96
C GLU A 179 -10.40 -17.47 19.75
N HIS A 180 -9.10 -17.21 19.58
CA HIS A 180 -8.11 -18.25 19.30
C HIS A 180 -7.16 -18.55 20.47
N LYS A 181 -7.24 -17.80 21.57
CA LYS A 181 -6.41 -17.97 22.78
C LYS A 181 -4.90 -18.08 22.48
N LEU A 182 -4.46 -17.41 21.41
CA LEU A 182 -3.09 -17.52 20.89
C LEU A 182 -2.05 -16.90 21.83
N PHE A 183 -2.43 -15.85 22.56
CA PHE A 183 -1.54 -15.14 23.45
C PHE A 183 -1.92 -15.38 24.90
N ARG A 184 -0.92 -15.61 25.77
CA ARG A 184 -1.14 -15.63 27.23
C ARG A 184 -1.50 -14.26 27.81
N LYS A 185 -1.12 -13.19 27.14
CA LYS A 185 -1.40 -11.80 27.52
C LYS A 185 -2.07 -11.07 26.35
N ASP A 186 -3.06 -10.24 26.64
CA ASP A 186 -3.72 -9.44 25.62
C ASP A 186 -2.79 -8.33 25.07
N LEU A 187 -2.09 -8.61 23.98
CA LEU A 187 -1.22 -7.65 23.30
C LEU A 187 -1.98 -6.40 22.82
N SER A 188 -3.30 -6.51 22.59
CA SER A 188 -4.12 -5.37 22.18
C SER A 188 -4.25 -4.31 23.28
N SER A 189 -4.14 -4.72 24.54
CA SER A 189 -4.17 -3.82 25.70
C SER A 189 -2.88 -3.01 25.85
N LEU A 190 -1.77 -3.52 25.31
CA LEU A 190 -0.45 -2.88 25.35
C LEU A 190 -0.27 -1.85 24.24
N LEU A 191 -1.08 -1.94 23.18
CA LEU A 191 -1.20 -0.89 22.17
C LEU A 191 -1.98 0.31 22.73
N LYS A 192 -1.31 1.06 23.61
CA LYS A 192 -1.80 2.36 24.06
C LYS A 192 -1.92 3.27 22.85
N SER A 193 -3.07 3.91 22.68
CA SER A 193 -3.14 5.11 21.85
C SER A 193 -2.04 6.04 22.35
N ALA A 194 -1.17 6.54 21.47
CA ALA A 194 -0.30 7.64 21.87
C ALA A 194 -1.19 8.70 22.55
N PRO A 195 -0.80 9.25 23.71
CA PRO A 195 -1.50 10.39 24.26
C PRO A 195 -1.61 11.38 23.10
N VAL A 196 -2.83 11.85 22.83
CA VAL A 196 -2.97 13.04 22.02
C VAL A 196 -2.28 14.09 22.88
N PHE A 197 -1.02 14.39 22.60
CA PHE A 197 -0.40 15.58 23.15
C PHE A 197 -1.34 16.70 22.75
N ASN A 198 -1.96 17.30 23.77
CA ASN A 198 -2.82 18.44 23.63
C ASN A 198 -2.13 19.43 22.70
N ARG A 199 -2.90 19.92 21.73
CA ARG A 199 -2.64 21.25 21.20
C ARG A 199 -2.86 22.18 22.37
N ASP A 200 -1.78 22.66 22.96
CA ASP A 200 -1.85 23.83 23.80
C ASP A 200 -2.08 25.03 22.87
N ASN A 201 -3.09 25.82 23.25
CA ASN A 201 -3.51 27.09 22.65
C ASN A 201 -2.40 28.12 22.62
#